data_AF-A0A956FXD5-F1
#
_entry.id   AF-A0A956FXD5-F1
#
_cell.length_a   1.000
_cell.length_b   1.000
_cell.length_c   1.000
_cell.angle_alpha   90.00
_cell.angle_beta   90.00
_cell.angle_gamma   90.00
#
_symmetry.space_group_name_H-M   'P 1'
#
loop_
_entity.id
_entity.type
_entity.pdbx_description
1 polymer ?
#
loop_
_entity_poly.entity_id
_entity_poly.type
_entity_poly.pdbx_seq_one_letter_code
_entity_poly.pdbx_strand_id
1 'polypeptide(L)'
;MRSRALALLLAASTTGAVGCSNPSSEGHSAATTSASAGASTTSGDESSLFAAFEAEGFVTQRGHASSFLIEDCASLSDCYGNNPSSPYLLFSVPAHPERPESLPSFPVGDLAKIPAGMEPVVRMTEGEALVIVGVMPPAAKYVGFTPYLFERWSGAEPVDVFASVADTLNHVNLRTTDAGEVAIIATSDRAAADRARAALVGDGFAEAAINELALPRDVLRFGLEASADTVLVLGRVALFADAAAGQAYLDDVPLEVFRLTPAQSGAAIVAPPRSERGDGTNEDALAGPLEELEAAIFASLGAAEWESIAIAGADTVALAIDPERCISTLSSCLGDNSDAAYAAGPITAFLGAEALTLGEDEAFVVYGVNHAATGKAEYSAAAVYAQAKRAGVLTFNDADMVGSAARYLPDHPDVDKLFAFEVRRDCSGHEGCLELSTGFPGVGLDESLFFMFRAYVNPGLAVSPGPGELRTERVLKLLSP
;
A
#
# COMPACT_ATOMS: atom_id res chain seq x y z
N MET A 1 -33.47 17.77 14.32
CA MET A 1 -34.22 17.53 15.59
C MET A 1 -33.80 16.18 16.12
N ARG A 2 -33.26 16.16 17.34
CA ARG A 2 -33.13 15.08 18.36
C ARG A 2 -33.49 13.65 17.89
N SER A 3 -32.66 12.63 18.13
CA SER A 3 -32.44 12.12 19.49
C SER A 3 -31.12 11.36 19.70
N ARG A 4 -30.48 11.70 20.83
CA ARG A 4 -29.56 10.89 21.63
C ARG A 4 -30.35 9.94 22.55
N ALA A 5 -29.77 8.78 22.88
CA ALA A 5 -29.80 8.05 24.17
C ALA A 5 -29.11 6.69 23.92
N LEU A 6 -27.94 6.32 24.43
CA LEU A 6 -27.36 6.30 25.79
C LEU A 6 -28.14 5.48 26.84
N ALA A 7 -27.36 4.61 27.52
CA ALA A 7 -27.53 4.03 28.86
C ALA A 7 -28.22 2.65 28.90
N LEU A 8 -27.86 1.67 29.74
CA LEU A 8 -26.73 1.37 30.66
C LEU A 8 -27.13 0.03 31.37
N LEU A 9 -26.20 -0.55 32.14
CA LEU A 9 -26.37 -1.58 33.20
C LEU A 9 -26.42 -3.06 32.79
N LEU A 10 -25.90 -4.04 33.56
CA LEU A 10 -24.84 -4.16 34.57
C LEU A 10 -24.80 -5.66 34.95
N ALA A 11 -23.63 -6.20 35.28
CA ALA A 11 -23.34 -7.00 36.49
C ALA A 11 -22.69 -8.39 36.31
N ALA A 12 -21.48 -8.42 36.86
CA ALA A 12 -20.61 -9.48 37.36
C ALA A 12 -21.18 -10.89 37.66
N SER A 13 -20.32 -11.90 37.46
CA SER A 13 -19.86 -12.76 38.55
C SER A 13 -18.53 -13.45 38.23
N THR A 14 -17.68 -13.44 39.24
CA THR A 14 -16.32 -13.98 39.36
C THR A 14 -16.30 -15.49 39.63
N THR A 15 -15.22 -16.15 39.22
CA THR A 15 -14.34 -17.08 39.99
C THR A 15 -14.00 -18.37 39.26
N GLY A 16 -12.72 -18.76 39.34
CA GLY A 16 -12.30 -20.14 39.07
C GLY A 16 -10.90 -20.29 38.49
N ALA A 17 -9.86 -19.99 39.26
CA ALA A 17 -8.51 -20.42 38.96
C ALA A 17 -8.37 -21.93 39.22
N VAL A 18 -7.81 -22.69 38.27
CA VAL A 18 -7.11 -23.96 38.51
C VAL A 18 -5.94 -24.04 37.55
N GLY A 19 -4.73 -24.07 38.09
CA GLY A 19 -3.51 -24.38 37.34
C GLY A 19 -3.27 -25.88 37.25
N CYS A 20 -2.47 -26.28 36.25
CA CYS A 20 -1.64 -27.49 36.20
C CYS A 20 -0.66 -27.28 35.02
N SER A 21 0.59 -26.93 35.28
CA SER A 21 1.74 -27.85 35.41
C SER A 21 2.27 -28.37 34.06
N ASN A 22 3.46 -27.86 33.69
CA ASN A 22 4.39 -28.46 32.73
C ASN A 22 4.76 -29.90 33.10
N PRO A 23 5.27 -30.67 32.13
CA PRO A 23 6.67 -31.08 32.26
C PRO A 23 7.51 -30.86 31.00
N SER A 24 8.76 -30.53 31.29
CA SER A 24 9.96 -30.51 30.46
C SER A 24 10.24 -31.82 29.71
N SER A 25 10.84 -31.73 28.52
CA SER A 25 11.84 -32.69 28.06
C SER A 25 12.92 -31.99 27.25
N GLU A 26 14.16 -32.39 27.50
CA GLU A 26 15.43 -31.80 27.09
C GLU A 26 15.87 -32.23 25.68
N GLY A 27 16.66 -31.35 25.05
CA GLY A 27 17.85 -31.72 24.29
C GLY A 27 17.66 -32.13 22.83
N HIS A 28 18.25 -31.37 21.90
CA HIS A 28 19.55 -31.72 21.30
C HIS A 28 20.10 -30.52 20.51
N SER A 29 21.32 -30.12 20.89
CA SER A 29 22.16 -29.16 20.20
C SER A 29 22.80 -29.81 18.97
N ALA A 30 22.79 -29.12 17.84
CA ALA A 30 23.68 -29.38 16.72
C ALA A 30 24.12 -28.04 16.12
N ALA A 31 25.27 -27.55 16.59
CA ALA A 31 26.00 -26.46 15.99
C ALA A 31 26.48 -26.87 14.59
N THR A 32 26.15 -26.09 13.56
CA THR A 32 26.84 -26.12 12.28
C THR A 32 27.41 -24.74 12.03
N THR A 33 28.74 -24.70 11.97
CA THR A 33 29.57 -23.57 11.57
C THR A 33 29.50 -23.43 10.06
N SER A 34 29.14 -22.25 9.56
CA SER A 34 29.46 -21.85 8.18
C SER A 34 29.93 -20.40 8.17
N ALA A 35 31.10 -20.24 7.58
CA ALA A 35 31.93 -19.05 7.61
C ALA A 35 31.31 -17.87 6.84
N SER A 36 31.54 -16.69 7.40
CA SER A 36 31.31 -15.37 6.83
C SER A 36 32.05 -15.14 5.51
N ALA A 37 31.34 -14.74 4.47
CA ALA A 37 31.88 -13.90 3.41
C ALA A 37 31.31 -12.50 3.64
N GLY A 38 32.15 -11.61 4.17
CA GLY A 38 31.75 -10.26 4.56
C GLY A 38 31.42 -9.39 3.35
N ALA A 39 30.20 -8.88 3.31
CA ALA A 39 29.92 -7.59 2.69
C ALA A 39 30.45 -6.52 3.65
N SER A 40 31.37 -5.68 3.18
CA SER A 40 31.84 -4.53 3.93
C SER A 40 30.69 -3.53 4.03
N THR A 41 30.03 -3.52 5.18
CA THR A 41 29.21 -2.41 5.63
C THR A 41 30.11 -1.18 5.73
N THR A 42 29.93 -0.21 4.84
CA THR A 42 30.32 1.17 5.13
C THR A 42 29.35 1.71 6.18
N SER A 43 29.55 1.26 7.42
CA SER A 43 29.06 1.95 8.61
C SER A 43 29.80 3.29 8.70
N GLY A 44 29.29 4.32 8.04
CA GLY A 44 29.44 5.67 8.57
C GLY A 44 28.88 5.63 9.98
N ASP A 45 29.71 5.94 10.97
CA ASP A 45 29.41 5.85 12.40
C ASP A 45 28.01 6.43 12.67
N GLU A 46 27.05 5.65 13.21
CA GLU A 46 25.65 6.07 13.43
C GLU A 46 25.52 7.36 14.29
N SER A 47 26.62 7.72 14.99
CA SER A 47 26.79 8.97 15.73
C SER A 47 27.04 10.22 14.84
N SER A 48 27.37 10.04 13.56
CA SER A 48 27.79 11.09 12.63
C SER A 48 26.63 11.87 12.00
N LEU A 49 25.63 11.19 11.41
CA LEU A 49 24.45 11.86 10.83
C LEU A 49 23.66 12.70 11.84
N PHE A 50 23.48 12.17 13.06
CA PHE A 50 22.77 12.90 14.11
C PHE A 50 23.49 14.22 14.42
N ALA A 51 24.82 14.15 14.59
CA ALA A 51 25.66 15.32 14.81
C ALA A 51 25.70 16.25 13.59
N ALA A 52 25.66 15.72 12.36
CA ALA A 52 25.62 16.50 11.13
C ALA A 52 24.33 17.33 11.04
N PHE A 53 23.17 16.74 11.33
CA PHE A 53 21.91 17.48 11.39
C PHE A 53 21.88 18.50 12.51
N GLU A 54 22.40 18.18 13.70
CA GLU A 54 22.49 19.15 14.81
C GLU A 54 23.45 20.32 14.48
N ALA A 55 24.54 20.05 13.76
CA ALA A 55 25.47 21.09 13.29
C ALA A 55 24.80 22.07 12.30
N GLU A 56 23.83 21.58 11.53
CA GLU A 56 22.96 22.40 10.67
C GLU A 56 21.81 23.08 11.43
N GLY A 57 21.76 22.94 12.76
CA GLY A 57 20.83 23.64 13.63
C GLY A 57 19.44 23.01 13.72
N PHE A 58 19.35 21.69 13.54
CA PHE A 58 18.14 20.92 13.84
C PHE A 58 18.18 20.36 15.27
N VAL A 59 17.01 20.29 15.91
CA VAL A 59 16.75 19.29 16.93
C VAL A 59 16.40 18.00 16.19
N THR A 60 17.18 16.94 16.42
CA THR A 60 17.06 15.69 15.69
C THR A 60 16.42 14.62 16.56
N GLN A 61 15.42 13.92 16.04
CA GLN A 61 14.86 12.71 16.65
C GLN A 61 15.02 11.54 15.67
N ARG A 62 15.62 10.44 16.14
CA ARG A 62 15.70 9.20 15.36
C ARG A 62 14.38 8.43 15.46
N GLY A 63 13.90 7.94 14.34
CA GLY A 63 12.76 7.04 14.25
C GLY A 63 13.16 5.62 13.87
N HIS A 64 12.22 4.87 13.34
CA HIS A 64 12.35 3.47 12.96
C HIS A 64 11.60 3.19 11.67
N ALA A 65 12.22 2.47 10.74
CA ALA A 65 11.55 1.93 9.57
C ALA A 65 11.20 0.46 9.80
N SER A 66 9.99 0.06 9.41
CA SER A 66 9.57 -1.34 9.51
C SER A 66 8.64 -1.74 8.37
N SER A 67 8.61 -3.03 8.05
CA SER A 67 7.67 -3.57 7.09
C SER A 67 6.26 -3.67 7.68
N PHE A 68 5.25 -3.50 6.83
CA PHE A 68 3.85 -3.75 7.14
C PHE A 68 3.27 -4.73 6.11
N LEU A 69 2.85 -5.89 6.59
CA LEU A 69 2.37 -7.02 5.82
C LEU A 69 0.89 -7.30 6.15
N ILE A 70 0.27 -8.22 5.40
CA ILE A 70 -1.12 -8.61 5.65
C ILE A 70 -1.31 -9.26 7.03
N GLU A 71 -0.30 -9.92 7.57
CA GLU A 71 -0.35 -10.55 8.90
C GLU A 71 -0.44 -9.49 10.01
N ASP A 72 0.26 -8.37 9.84
CA ASP A 72 0.26 -7.24 10.79
C ASP A 72 -1.14 -6.62 10.92
N CYS A 73 -1.93 -6.78 9.86
CA CYS A 73 -3.30 -6.34 9.72
C CYS A 73 -4.31 -7.13 10.59
N ALA A 74 -3.92 -8.29 11.11
CA ALA A 74 -4.78 -9.13 11.95
C ALA A 74 -5.27 -8.41 13.21
N SER A 75 -4.42 -7.56 13.82
CA SER A 75 -4.73 -6.80 15.03
C SER A 75 -5.49 -5.50 14.79
N LEU A 76 -5.61 -5.06 13.53
CA LEU A 76 -6.26 -3.80 13.16
C LEU A 76 -7.75 -3.99 12.86
N SER A 77 -8.54 -2.93 13.07
CA SER A 77 -9.93 -2.89 12.59
C SER A 77 -10.04 -2.67 11.08
N ASP A 78 -8.99 -2.12 10.48
CA ASP A 78 -8.93 -1.74 9.07
C ASP A 78 -7.53 -1.95 8.51
N CYS A 79 -7.45 -2.43 7.28
CA CYS A 79 -6.23 -2.70 6.52
C CYS A 79 -5.96 -1.69 5.41
N TYR A 80 -6.79 -0.66 5.32
CA TYR A 80 -6.61 0.48 4.42
C TYR A 80 -6.43 0.08 2.95
N GLY A 81 -7.07 -1.01 2.53
CA GLY A 81 -7.01 -1.48 1.14
C GLY A 81 -5.65 -2.04 0.74
N ASN A 82 -4.88 -2.61 1.67
CA ASN A 82 -3.54 -3.14 1.42
C ASN A 82 -3.48 -4.05 0.18
N ASN A 83 -2.44 -3.94 -0.65
CA ASN A 83 -2.19 -4.91 -1.71
C ASN A 83 -1.35 -6.09 -1.15
N PRO A 84 -1.86 -7.33 -1.10
CA PRO A 84 -1.15 -8.45 -0.45
C PRO A 84 0.17 -8.81 -1.14
N SER A 85 0.28 -8.55 -2.44
CA SER A 85 1.50 -8.76 -3.23
C SER A 85 2.47 -7.57 -3.18
N SER A 86 2.16 -6.52 -2.39
CA SER A 86 3.01 -5.34 -2.24
C SER A 86 3.18 -4.96 -0.77
N PRO A 87 4.21 -5.51 -0.09
CA PRO A 87 4.62 -5.07 1.24
C PRO A 87 4.81 -3.55 1.33
N TYR A 88 4.43 -3.00 2.49
CA TYR A 88 4.56 -1.57 2.79
C TYR A 88 5.74 -1.34 3.73
N LEU A 89 6.29 -0.13 3.71
CA LEU A 89 7.30 0.34 4.64
C LEU A 89 6.72 1.53 5.41
N LEU A 90 6.72 1.43 6.74
CA LEU A 90 6.27 2.46 7.65
C LEU A 90 7.49 3.18 8.23
N PHE A 91 7.44 4.51 8.25
CA PHE A 91 8.50 5.36 8.81
C PHE A 91 7.98 6.03 10.08
N SER A 92 8.24 5.40 11.23
CA SER A 92 7.71 5.86 12.51
C SER A 92 8.72 6.75 13.22
N VAL A 93 8.30 7.93 13.67
CA VAL A 93 9.15 8.87 14.41
C VAL A 93 8.52 9.24 15.75
N PRO A 94 9.30 9.69 16.74
CA PRO A 94 8.73 10.28 17.94
C PRO A 94 7.80 11.46 17.63
N ALA A 95 6.82 11.67 18.50
CA ALA A 95 6.00 12.87 18.47
C ALA A 95 6.87 14.14 18.60
N HIS A 96 6.40 15.24 18.03
CA HIS A 96 7.03 16.55 18.23
C HIS A 96 7.14 16.83 19.73
N PRO A 97 8.29 17.33 20.24
CA PRO A 97 8.45 17.60 21.67
C PRO A 97 7.41 18.57 22.24
N GLU A 98 6.89 19.47 21.41
CA GLU A 98 5.87 20.46 21.78
C GLU A 98 4.44 20.01 21.43
N ARG A 99 4.23 18.78 20.94
CA ARG A 99 2.87 18.29 20.66
C ARG A 99 2.10 18.13 21.98
N PRO A 100 0.85 18.61 22.07
CA PRO A 100 0.02 18.33 23.24
C PRO A 100 -0.19 16.82 23.45
N GLU A 101 0.14 16.31 24.63
CA GLU A 101 -0.05 14.90 25.01
C GLU A 101 -1.52 14.45 24.97
N SER A 102 -2.46 15.39 25.03
CA SER A 102 -3.90 15.11 24.98
C SER A 102 -4.39 14.72 23.59
N LEU A 103 -3.61 14.96 22.53
CA LEU A 103 -3.99 14.57 21.18
C LEU A 103 -3.78 13.06 21.01
N PRO A 104 -4.76 12.35 20.43
CA PRO A 104 -4.61 10.93 20.18
C PRO A 104 -3.43 10.70 19.24
N SER A 105 -2.60 9.71 19.61
CA SER A 105 -1.71 9.06 18.65
C SER A 105 -2.54 8.38 17.58
N PHE A 106 -1.98 8.26 16.38
CA PHE A 106 -2.61 7.47 15.33
C PHE A 106 -2.90 6.05 15.86
N PRO A 107 -4.12 5.52 15.72
CA PRO A 107 -4.45 4.18 16.16
C PRO A 107 -3.83 3.16 15.20
N VAL A 108 -2.51 2.98 15.30
CA VAL A 108 -1.79 1.89 14.63
C VAL A 108 -2.15 0.53 15.21
N GLY A 109 -3.01 0.42 16.23
CA GLY A 109 -3.10 -0.81 17.03
C GLY A 109 -1.76 -1.10 17.71
N ASP A 110 -1.69 -2.17 18.51
CA ASP A 110 -0.39 -2.66 19.02
C ASP A 110 0.36 -3.36 17.88
N LEU A 111 0.74 -2.62 16.82
CA LEU A 111 1.64 -3.12 15.80
C LEU A 111 2.99 -3.36 16.48
N ALA A 112 3.29 -4.63 16.72
CA ALA A 112 4.49 -5.06 17.45
C ALA A 112 5.80 -4.52 16.83
N LYS A 113 5.77 -4.20 15.53
CA LYS A 113 6.90 -3.65 14.77
C LYS A 113 7.09 -2.14 14.93
N ILE A 114 6.19 -1.42 15.62
CA ILE A 114 6.32 0.00 15.89
C ILE A 114 6.79 0.18 17.34
N PRO A 115 7.99 0.74 17.57
CA PRO A 115 8.48 1.00 18.92
C PRO A 115 7.55 1.93 19.71
N ALA A 116 7.47 1.69 21.03
CA ALA A 116 6.66 2.52 21.92
C ALA A 116 7.05 4.00 21.83
N GLY A 117 6.06 4.88 21.67
CA GLY A 117 6.25 6.33 21.57
C GLY A 117 6.62 6.85 20.19
N MET A 118 6.63 5.99 19.15
CA MET A 118 6.79 6.39 17.76
C MET A 118 5.47 6.26 16.98
N GLU A 119 5.31 7.09 15.96
CA GLU A 119 4.11 7.16 15.13
C GLU A 119 4.50 7.32 13.64
N PRO A 120 3.90 6.53 12.72
CA PRO A 120 4.13 6.68 11.27
C PRO A 120 3.29 7.79 10.63
N VAL A 121 2.20 8.18 11.30
CA VAL A 121 1.29 9.24 10.88
C VAL A 121 1.50 10.40 11.85
N VAL A 122 2.08 11.50 11.37
CA VAL A 122 2.61 12.56 12.24
C VAL A 122 1.99 13.92 11.99
N ARG A 123 1.84 14.69 13.06
CA ARG A 123 1.71 16.15 12.97
C ARG A 123 3.10 16.77 12.93
N MET A 124 3.28 17.76 12.09
CA MET A 124 4.54 18.47 11.95
C MET A 124 4.32 19.95 11.65
N THR A 125 5.25 20.80 12.11
CA THR A 125 5.27 22.21 11.72
C THR A 125 5.75 22.36 10.28
N GLU A 126 5.48 23.51 9.66
CA GLU A 126 5.87 23.76 8.26
C GLU A 126 7.39 23.72 8.04
N GLY A 127 8.19 24.00 9.08
CA GLY A 127 9.65 24.00 9.01
C GLY A 127 10.30 22.62 9.11
N GLU A 128 9.57 21.60 9.56
CA GLU A 128 10.15 20.28 9.81
C GLU A 128 10.44 19.49 8.53
N ALA A 129 11.36 18.54 8.66
CA ALA A 129 11.63 17.55 7.62
C ALA A 129 11.60 16.13 8.21
N LEU A 130 11.07 15.18 7.45
CA LEU A 130 11.32 13.76 7.63
C LEU A 130 12.40 13.34 6.64
N VAL A 131 13.51 12.80 7.12
CA VAL A 131 14.64 12.38 6.28
C VAL A 131 14.78 10.87 6.39
N ILE A 132 14.51 10.16 5.29
CA ILE A 132 14.65 8.71 5.18
C ILE A 132 15.97 8.40 4.48
N VAL A 133 16.82 7.55 5.06
CA VAL A 133 18.13 7.18 4.50
C VAL A 133 18.37 5.68 4.63
N GLY A 134 19.24 5.14 3.78
CA GLY A 134 19.71 3.77 3.91
C GLY A 134 19.89 3.10 2.56
N VAL A 135 19.55 1.82 2.47
CA VAL A 135 19.72 1.01 1.26
C VAL A 135 18.36 0.53 0.75
N MET A 136 18.13 0.69 -0.53
CA MET A 136 16.94 0.19 -1.22
C MET A 136 16.84 -1.35 -1.18
N PRO A 137 15.63 -1.91 -1.35
CA PRO A 137 15.44 -3.35 -1.47
C PRO A 137 16.25 -3.97 -2.62
N PRO A 138 16.49 -5.30 -2.59
CA PRO A 138 16.96 -6.02 -3.76
C PRO A 138 15.98 -5.84 -4.93
N ALA A 139 16.43 -6.19 -6.13
CA ALA A 139 15.65 -6.01 -7.36
C ALA A 139 14.19 -6.47 -7.20
N ALA A 140 13.26 -5.56 -7.48
CA ALA A 140 11.82 -5.75 -7.42
C ALA A 140 11.18 -5.01 -8.60
N LYS A 141 9.97 -5.41 -9.02
CA LYS A 141 9.29 -4.71 -10.12
C LYS A 141 8.84 -3.30 -9.77
N TYR A 142 8.65 -3.02 -8.48
CA TYR A 142 8.19 -1.72 -8.05
C TYR A 142 8.74 -1.36 -6.68
N VAL A 143 9.16 -0.10 -6.56
CA VAL A 143 9.37 0.56 -5.28
C VAL A 143 8.81 1.98 -5.37
N GLY A 144 8.14 2.46 -4.32
CA GLY A 144 7.56 3.80 -4.30
C GLY A 144 7.47 4.41 -2.90
N PHE A 145 7.56 5.74 -2.84
CA PHE A 145 7.36 6.54 -1.64
C PHE A 145 6.35 7.64 -1.94
N THR A 146 5.18 7.56 -1.30
CA THR A 146 4.07 8.50 -1.53
C THR A 146 3.78 9.29 -0.25
N PRO A 147 3.73 10.64 -0.33
CA PRO A 147 3.31 11.47 0.79
C PRO A 147 1.79 11.64 0.77
N TYR A 148 1.18 11.46 1.94
CA TYR A 148 -0.26 11.53 2.14
C TYR A 148 -0.63 12.58 3.18
N LEU A 149 -1.72 13.29 2.92
CA LEU A 149 -2.58 13.81 3.98
C LEU A 149 -3.40 12.62 4.47
N PHE A 150 -3.14 12.17 5.70
CA PHE A 150 -3.80 11.00 6.25
C PHE A 150 -5.13 11.36 6.93
N GLU A 151 -5.11 12.16 7.98
CA GLU A 151 -6.33 12.71 8.61
C GLU A 151 -6.38 14.23 8.49
N ARG A 152 -7.61 14.75 8.34
CA ARG A 152 -7.93 16.16 8.52
C ARG A 152 -9.07 16.33 9.51
N TRP A 153 -8.89 17.24 10.46
CA TRP A 153 -9.88 17.49 11.48
C TRP A 153 -10.98 18.42 10.98
N SER A 154 -12.23 18.03 11.23
CA SER A 154 -13.42 18.83 10.95
C SER A 154 -14.27 18.94 12.20
N GLY A 155 -14.04 20.01 12.96
CA GLY A 155 -14.64 20.17 14.28
C GLY A 155 -13.91 19.34 15.32
N ALA A 156 -14.61 18.41 15.97
CA ALA A 156 -14.10 17.64 17.10
C ALA A 156 -13.55 16.25 16.74
N GLU A 157 -13.77 15.78 15.51
CA GLU A 157 -13.38 14.42 15.08
C GLU A 157 -12.40 14.49 13.88
N PRO A 158 -11.41 13.59 13.81
CA PRO A 158 -10.62 13.38 12.61
C PRO A 158 -11.48 12.76 11.49
N VAL A 159 -11.14 13.09 10.25
CA VAL A 159 -11.67 12.41 9.05
C VAL A 159 -10.50 11.77 8.32
N ASP A 160 -10.62 10.47 8.06
CA ASP A 160 -9.69 9.70 7.24
C ASP A 160 -9.81 10.13 5.78
N VAL A 161 -8.94 11.05 5.37
CA VAL A 161 -8.88 11.51 3.98
C VAL A 161 -7.96 10.60 3.18
N PHE A 162 -6.79 10.24 3.73
CA PHE A 162 -5.80 9.35 3.12
C PHE A 162 -5.59 9.62 1.61
N ALA A 163 -5.30 10.88 1.28
CA ALA A 163 -5.11 11.37 -0.08
C ALA A 163 -3.66 11.74 -0.35
N SER A 164 -3.12 11.34 -1.50
CA SER A 164 -1.78 11.72 -1.91
C SER A 164 -1.69 13.24 -2.05
N VAL A 165 -0.54 13.83 -1.71
CA VAL A 165 -0.32 15.29 -1.85
C VAL A 165 0.73 15.65 -2.90
N ALA A 166 1.44 14.66 -3.43
CA ALA A 166 2.39 14.80 -4.52
C ALA A 166 2.41 13.52 -5.36
N ASP A 167 3.12 13.56 -6.48
CA ASP A 167 3.43 12.34 -7.22
C ASP A 167 4.33 11.41 -6.40
N THR A 168 4.15 10.11 -6.60
CA THR A 168 5.01 9.10 -5.98
C THR A 168 6.45 9.23 -6.48
N LEU A 169 7.41 9.16 -5.56
CA LEU A 169 8.80 8.92 -5.90
C LEU A 169 9.00 7.40 -6.02
N ASN A 170 8.99 6.87 -7.25
CA ASN A 170 9.09 5.45 -7.55
C ASN A 170 10.37 5.09 -8.29
N HIS A 171 10.59 3.80 -8.54
CA HIS A 171 11.82 3.28 -9.15
C HIS A 171 12.19 3.87 -10.53
N VAL A 172 11.30 4.62 -11.19
CA VAL A 172 11.59 5.36 -12.43
C VAL A 172 12.25 6.72 -12.16
N ASN A 173 11.80 7.45 -11.15
CA ASN A 173 12.26 8.82 -10.83
C ASN A 173 13.04 8.93 -9.52
N LEU A 174 13.11 7.86 -8.73
CA LEU A 174 13.90 7.73 -7.52
C LEU A 174 15.37 7.59 -7.87
N ARG A 175 16.20 8.46 -7.30
CA ARG A 175 17.65 8.44 -7.52
C ARG A 175 18.34 7.68 -6.40
N THR A 176 19.22 6.76 -6.79
CA THR A 176 20.00 5.90 -5.90
C THR A 176 21.43 5.79 -6.43
N THR A 177 22.34 5.27 -5.62
CA THR A 177 23.65 4.82 -6.13
C THR A 177 23.57 3.39 -6.69
N ASP A 178 24.61 2.94 -7.38
CA ASP A 178 24.71 1.54 -7.85
C ASP A 178 24.66 0.52 -6.69
N ALA A 179 25.06 0.94 -5.49
CA ALA A 179 24.98 0.13 -4.27
C ALA A 179 23.59 0.17 -3.60
N GLY A 180 22.65 0.94 -4.16
CA GLY A 180 21.30 1.10 -3.61
C GLY A 180 21.18 2.15 -2.51
N GLU A 181 22.23 2.94 -2.23
CA GLU A 181 22.16 4.04 -1.25
C GLU A 181 21.13 5.08 -1.70
N VAL A 182 20.29 5.52 -0.78
CA VAL A 182 19.23 6.49 -0.99
C VAL A 182 19.13 7.47 0.17
N ALA A 183 18.75 8.71 -0.13
CA ALA A 183 18.19 9.63 0.85
C ALA A 183 16.93 10.31 0.28
N ILE A 184 15.90 10.48 1.10
CA ILE A 184 14.64 11.14 0.75
C ILE A 184 14.34 12.19 1.82
N ILE A 185 14.26 13.46 1.41
CA ILE A 185 13.92 14.58 2.29
C ILE A 185 12.46 14.96 2.02
N ALA A 186 11.56 14.59 2.92
CA ALA A 186 10.15 14.99 2.88
C ALA A 186 9.93 16.24 3.73
N THR A 187 9.67 17.38 3.10
CA THR A 187 9.49 18.67 3.80
C THR A 187 8.69 19.67 2.96
N SER A 188 8.13 20.67 3.65
CA SER A 188 7.52 21.83 3.01
C SER A 188 8.45 23.04 2.97
N ASP A 189 9.66 22.95 3.55
CA ASP A 189 10.54 24.08 3.80
C ASP A 189 11.84 23.99 3.03
N ARG A 190 12.13 25.03 2.24
CA ARG A 190 13.33 25.10 1.41
C ARG A 190 14.60 25.15 2.26
N ALA A 191 14.60 25.93 3.34
CA ALA A 191 15.78 26.06 4.19
C ALA A 191 16.03 24.76 4.99
N ALA A 192 14.99 24.02 5.35
CA ALA A 192 15.14 22.69 5.93
C ALA A 192 15.70 21.69 4.91
N ALA A 193 15.19 21.68 3.67
CA ALA A 193 15.68 20.80 2.62
C ALA A 193 17.16 21.03 2.29
N ASP A 194 17.56 22.30 2.11
CA ASP A 194 18.92 22.65 1.73
C ASP A 194 19.93 22.29 2.84
N ARG A 195 19.56 22.52 4.11
CA ARG A 195 20.39 22.16 5.26
C ARG A 195 20.46 20.65 5.50
N ALA A 196 19.34 19.94 5.38
CA ALA A 196 19.33 18.48 5.47
C ALA A 196 20.19 17.86 4.35
N ARG A 197 20.10 18.39 3.12
CA ARG A 197 20.97 18.00 2.00
C ARG A 197 22.44 18.28 2.31
N ALA A 198 22.77 19.46 2.85
CA ALA A 198 24.14 19.80 3.22
C ALA A 198 24.72 18.85 4.28
N ALA A 199 23.94 18.52 5.32
CA ALA A 199 24.33 17.53 6.32
C ALA A 199 24.60 16.15 5.71
N LEU A 200 23.68 15.65 4.85
CA LEU A 200 23.84 14.37 4.17
C LEU A 200 25.10 14.32 3.31
N VAL A 201 25.35 15.35 2.49
CA VAL A 201 26.56 15.43 1.65
C VAL A 201 27.82 15.53 2.52
N GLY A 202 27.76 16.31 3.61
CA GLY A 202 28.86 16.44 4.56
C GLY A 202 29.22 15.12 5.27
N ASP A 203 28.22 14.26 5.46
CA ASP A 203 28.38 12.92 6.03
C ASP A 203 28.80 11.85 5.02
N GLY A 204 28.81 12.19 3.72
CA GLY A 204 29.34 11.35 2.65
C GLY A 204 28.29 10.73 1.72
N PHE A 205 27.01 11.05 1.89
CA PHE A 205 25.98 10.62 0.94
C PHE A 205 26.24 11.19 -0.45
N ALA A 206 26.05 10.37 -1.48
CA ALA A 206 26.14 10.84 -2.86
C ALA A 206 25.02 11.86 -3.14
N GLU A 207 25.36 13.10 -3.50
CA GLU A 207 24.37 14.15 -3.80
C GLU A 207 23.34 13.72 -4.87
N ALA A 208 23.79 12.90 -5.83
CA ALA A 208 22.95 12.34 -6.88
C ALA A 208 21.82 11.44 -6.32
N ALA A 209 22.02 10.77 -5.18
CA ALA A 209 21.07 9.88 -4.52
C ALA A 209 20.18 10.58 -3.47
N ILE A 210 20.31 11.91 -3.30
CA ILE A 210 19.47 12.69 -2.39
C ILE A 210 18.26 13.23 -3.14
N ASN A 211 17.10 12.67 -2.82
CA ASN A 211 15.79 13.01 -3.36
C ASN A 211 15.03 13.97 -2.45
N GLU A 212 14.13 14.73 -3.04
CA GLU A 212 13.26 15.65 -2.33
C GLU A 212 11.81 15.24 -2.60
N LEU A 213 11.02 15.15 -1.53
CA LEU A 213 9.61 14.82 -1.59
C LEU A 213 8.83 16.02 -1.02
N ALA A 214 8.34 16.88 -1.91
CA ALA A 214 7.70 18.12 -1.52
C ALA A 214 6.38 17.87 -0.76
N LEU A 215 6.21 18.53 0.39
CA LEU A 215 4.96 18.58 1.13
C LEU A 215 4.30 19.97 0.90
N PRO A 216 3.28 20.09 0.03
CA PRO A 216 2.76 21.40 -0.39
C PRO A 216 2.01 22.15 0.71
N ARG A 217 2.44 23.39 1.04
CA ARG A 217 1.81 24.27 2.06
C ARG A 217 0.45 24.81 1.66
N ASP A 218 0.11 24.80 0.38
CA ASP A 218 -1.19 25.19 -0.15
C ASP A 218 -2.23 24.05 -0.06
N VAL A 219 -1.79 22.81 0.13
CA VAL A 219 -2.64 21.63 0.31
C VAL A 219 -2.73 21.21 1.78
N LEU A 220 -1.61 21.17 2.49
CA LEU A 220 -1.48 20.69 3.86
C LEU A 220 -1.61 21.82 4.90
N ARG A 221 -2.30 21.51 6.00
CA ARG A 221 -2.42 22.35 7.20
C ARG A 221 -1.39 21.89 8.24
N PHE A 222 -0.17 22.41 8.13
CA PHE A 222 0.88 22.15 9.10
C PHE A 222 0.57 22.74 10.48
N GLY A 223 1.06 22.10 11.53
CA GLY A 223 0.83 22.48 12.91
C GLY A 223 0.96 21.29 13.85
N LEU A 224 0.78 21.56 15.15
CA LEU A 224 0.89 20.55 16.21
C LEU A 224 -0.42 20.39 16.99
N GLU A 225 -1.36 21.29 16.77
CA GLU A 225 -2.68 21.32 17.38
C GLU A 225 -3.66 20.35 16.70
N ALA A 226 -4.83 20.19 17.32
CA ALA A 226 -5.87 19.29 16.81
C ALA A 226 -6.29 19.60 15.37
N SER A 227 -6.33 20.89 14.97
CA SER A 227 -6.76 21.30 13.64
C SER A 227 -5.75 21.07 12.52
N ALA A 228 -4.51 20.71 12.87
CA ALA A 228 -3.48 20.38 11.90
C ALA A 228 -3.76 19.02 11.24
N ASP A 229 -3.35 18.90 9.98
CA ASP A 229 -3.40 17.63 9.26
C ASP A 229 -2.34 16.66 9.83
N THR A 230 -2.59 15.37 9.67
CA THR A 230 -1.57 14.35 9.86
C THR A 230 -0.98 13.93 8.52
N VAL A 231 0.34 13.74 8.49
CA VAL A 231 1.10 13.38 7.30
C VAL A 231 1.63 11.96 7.45
N LEU A 232 1.53 11.18 6.39
CA LEU A 232 2.12 9.85 6.27
C LEU A 232 3.01 9.82 5.02
N VAL A 233 4.27 9.43 5.18
CA VAL A 233 5.08 8.98 4.04
C VAL A 233 5.03 7.46 4.04
N LEU A 234 4.48 6.87 2.99
CA LEU A 234 4.31 5.42 2.89
C LEU A 234 5.26 4.88 1.83
N GLY A 235 6.14 3.97 2.23
CA GLY A 235 6.95 3.19 1.31
C GLY A 235 6.18 1.95 0.85
N ARG A 236 6.48 1.47 -0.35
CA ARG A 236 5.93 0.22 -0.89
C ARG A 236 6.96 -0.47 -1.76
N VAL A 237 7.01 -1.79 -1.68
CA VAL A 237 7.82 -2.65 -2.56
C VAL A 237 6.92 -3.74 -3.11
N ALA A 238 7.07 -4.12 -4.37
CA ALA A 238 6.27 -5.21 -4.96
C ALA A 238 7.09 -6.10 -5.87
N LEU A 239 6.79 -7.41 -5.80
CA LEU A 239 7.30 -8.45 -6.71
C LEU A 239 8.83 -8.48 -6.78
N PHE A 240 9.46 -8.89 -5.67
CA PHE A 240 10.91 -9.13 -5.63
C PHE A 240 11.32 -10.19 -6.66
N ALA A 241 12.42 -9.94 -7.35
CA ALA A 241 13.01 -10.92 -8.28
C ALA A 241 13.53 -12.16 -7.54
N ASP A 242 14.02 -11.98 -6.31
CA ASP A 242 14.36 -13.04 -5.37
C ASP A 242 13.51 -12.90 -4.11
N ALA A 243 12.55 -13.81 -3.94
CA ALA A 243 11.63 -13.80 -2.81
C ALA A 243 12.33 -13.97 -1.45
N ALA A 244 13.41 -14.74 -1.38
CA ALA A 244 14.13 -14.96 -0.12
C ALA A 244 14.94 -13.72 0.28
N ALA A 245 15.61 -13.08 -0.69
CA ALA A 245 16.29 -11.81 -0.45
C ALA A 245 15.30 -10.69 -0.10
N GLY A 246 14.14 -10.66 -0.77
CA GLY A 246 13.06 -9.74 -0.45
C GLY A 246 12.51 -9.93 0.96
N GLN A 247 12.28 -11.17 1.38
CA GLN A 247 11.84 -11.45 2.75
C GLN A 247 12.90 -11.04 3.78
N ALA A 248 14.18 -11.33 3.53
CA ALA A 248 15.26 -10.90 4.42
C ALA A 248 15.32 -9.37 4.57
N TYR A 249 15.07 -8.62 3.49
CA TYR A 249 14.96 -7.16 3.55
C TYR A 249 13.75 -6.68 4.37
N LEU A 250 12.61 -7.37 4.30
CA LEU A 250 11.41 -6.99 5.05
C LEU A 250 11.48 -7.34 6.53
N ASP A 251 12.24 -8.39 6.88
CA ASP A 251 12.49 -8.80 8.25
C ASP A 251 13.44 -7.81 8.97
N ASP A 252 14.38 -7.22 8.22
CA ASP A 252 15.35 -6.22 8.71
C ASP A 252 15.50 -5.09 7.67
N VAL A 253 14.59 -4.11 7.74
CA VAL A 253 14.54 -2.99 6.78
C VAL A 253 15.75 -2.08 7.02
N PRO A 254 16.74 -2.01 6.11
CA PRO A 254 17.96 -1.22 6.26
C PRO A 254 17.73 0.25 5.87
N LEU A 255 16.61 0.81 6.32
CA LEU A 255 16.26 2.22 6.21
C LEU A 255 16.09 2.80 7.61
N GLU A 256 16.46 4.05 7.76
CA GLU A 256 16.24 4.84 8.95
C GLU A 256 15.44 6.10 8.59
N VAL A 257 14.69 6.63 9.55
CA VAL A 257 14.00 7.91 9.41
C VAL A 257 14.40 8.84 10.53
N PHE A 258 14.65 10.11 10.20
CA PHE A 258 14.94 11.19 11.13
C PHE A 258 13.85 12.24 11.03
N ARG A 259 13.38 12.72 12.19
CA ARG A 259 12.58 13.93 12.29
C ARG A 259 13.52 15.08 12.63
N LEU A 260 13.55 16.08 11.76
CA LEU A 260 14.40 17.26 11.89
C LEU A 260 13.51 18.47 12.19
N THR A 261 13.70 19.06 13.37
CA THR A 261 12.94 20.24 13.80
C THR A 261 13.87 21.46 13.83
N PRO A 262 13.68 22.45 12.94
CA PRO A 262 14.51 23.65 12.96
C PRO A 262 14.05 24.65 14.04
N ALA A 263 14.93 25.57 14.43
CA ALA A 263 14.56 26.67 15.32
C ALA A 263 13.55 27.66 14.69
N GLN A 264 13.55 27.79 13.36
CA GLN A 264 12.66 28.67 12.62
C GLN A 264 12.31 28.04 11.27
N SER A 265 11.06 28.25 10.84
CA SER A 265 10.63 27.97 9.47
C SER A 265 11.17 29.01 8.50
N GLY A 266 11.48 28.57 7.29
CA GLY A 266 11.83 29.39 6.14
C GLY A 266 10.75 29.41 5.06
N ALA A 267 11.21 29.66 3.83
CA ALA A 267 10.35 29.74 2.65
C ALA A 267 9.81 28.36 2.25
N ALA A 268 8.59 28.35 1.70
CA ALA A 268 7.98 27.13 1.19
C ALA A 268 8.77 26.54 0.01
N ILE A 269 8.78 25.21 -0.08
CA ILE A 269 9.12 24.50 -1.30
C ILE A 269 8.04 24.73 -2.35
N VAL A 270 8.47 24.92 -3.60
CA VAL A 270 7.56 24.87 -4.75
C VAL A 270 7.36 23.40 -5.11
N ALA A 271 6.21 22.84 -4.77
CA ALA A 271 5.86 21.49 -5.16
C ALA A 271 5.73 21.42 -6.70
N PRO A 272 6.33 20.41 -7.37
CA PRO A 272 6.08 20.18 -8.78
C PRO A 272 4.58 19.95 -9.05
N PRO A 273 4.05 20.38 -10.21
CA PRO A 273 2.71 19.99 -10.61
C PRO A 273 2.64 18.46 -10.78
N ARG A 274 1.47 17.88 -10.53
CA ARG A 274 1.22 16.46 -10.80
C ARG A 274 1.41 16.17 -12.29
N SER A 275 2.02 15.04 -12.57
CA SER A 275 2.28 14.58 -13.93
C SER A 275 1.00 14.07 -14.58
N GLU A 276 0.86 14.29 -15.88
CA GLU A 276 -0.25 13.73 -16.65
C GLU A 276 -0.11 12.21 -16.75
N ARG A 277 -1.20 11.50 -16.47
CA ARG A 277 -1.27 10.04 -16.57
C ARG A 277 -1.58 9.61 -17.99
N GLY A 278 -0.94 8.53 -18.44
CA GLY A 278 -1.15 7.98 -19.78
C GLY A 278 -0.23 8.57 -20.85
N ASP A 279 -0.20 7.89 -21.99
CA ASP A 279 0.68 8.21 -23.13
C ASP A 279 -0.13 8.40 -24.44
N GLY A 280 -1.46 8.27 -24.38
CA GLY A 280 -2.36 8.36 -25.51
C GLY A 280 -2.59 7.05 -26.27
N THR A 281 -1.89 5.97 -25.92
CA THR A 281 -2.14 4.61 -26.43
C THR A 281 -3.07 3.84 -25.51
N ASN A 282 -3.87 2.94 -26.06
CA ASN A 282 -4.88 2.21 -25.31
C ASN A 282 -4.97 0.74 -25.73
N GLU A 283 -5.76 -0.01 -24.97
CA GLU A 283 -5.98 -1.44 -25.19
C GLU A 283 -7.19 -1.72 -26.08
N ASP A 284 -7.55 -0.78 -26.98
CA ASP A 284 -8.83 -0.89 -27.67
C ASP A 284 -8.94 -2.15 -28.54
N ALA A 285 -7.82 -2.56 -29.13
CA ALA A 285 -7.70 -3.76 -29.94
C ALA A 285 -8.05 -5.06 -29.19
N LEU A 286 -8.03 -5.05 -27.85
CA LEU A 286 -8.34 -6.22 -27.02
C LEU A 286 -9.83 -6.34 -26.66
N ALA A 287 -10.71 -5.43 -27.12
CA ALA A 287 -12.15 -5.61 -26.89
C ALA A 287 -12.69 -6.90 -27.51
N GLY A 288 -12.37 -7.17 -28.78
CA GLY A 288 -12.79 -8.40 -29.47
C GLY A 288 -12.25 -9.67 -28.80
N PRO A 289 -10.91 -9.78 -28.58
CA PRO A 289 -10.34 -10.90 -27.84
C PRO A 289 -10.94 -11.13 -26.45
N LEU A 290 -11.29 -10.06 -25.72
CA LEU A 290 -11.93 -10.17 -24.40
C LEU A 290 -13.39 -10.66 -24.50
N GLU A 291 -14.14 -10.25 -25.53
CA GLU A 291 -15.48 -10.78 -25.84
C GLU A 291 -15.43 -12.26 -26.25
N GLU A 292 -14.43 -12.66 -27.04
CA GLU A 292 -14.21 -14.07 -27.40
C GLU A 292 -13.88 -14.92 -26.17
N LEU A 293 -13.07 -14.39 -25.25
CA LEU A 293 -12.75 -15.06 -23.98
C LEU A 293 -13.99 -15.23 -23.11
N GLU A 294 -14.80 -14.18 -22.97
CA GLU A 294 -16.06 -14.25 -22.25
C GLU A 294 -16.99 -15.34 -22.82
N ALA A 295 -17.15 -15.37 -24.14
CA ALA A 295 -17.98 -16.38 -24.80
C ALA A 295 -17.44 -17.81 -24.57
N ALA A 296 -16.12 -18.00 -24.63
CA ALA A 296 -15.48 -19.28 -24.37
C ALA A 296 -15.61 -19.71 -22.90
N ILE A 297 -15.52 -18.76 -21.96
CA ILE A 297 -15.81 -19.00 -20.54
C ILE A 297 -17.25 -19.47 -20.40
N PHE A 298 -18.25 -18.71 -20.85
CA PHE A 298 -19.65 -19.12 -20.76
C PHE A 298 -19.93 -20.49 -21.38
N ALA A 299 -19.31 -20.81 -22.52
CA ALA A 299 -19.46 -22.12 -23.16
C ALA A 299 -18.90 -23.27 -22.30
N SER A 300 -17.86 -23.02 -21.51
CA SER A 300 -17.25 -24.01 -20.61
C SER A 300 -18.05 -24.25 -19.31
N LEU A 301 -18.86 -23.27 -18.89
CA LEU A 301 -19.52 -23.25 -17.59
C LEU A 301 -20.78 -24.13 -17.50
N GLY A 302 -21.19 -24.75 -18.60
CA GLY A 302 -22.31 -25.69 -18.63
C GLY A 302 -23.68 -25.02 -18.42
N ALA A 303 -24.59 -25.73 -17.75
CA ALA A 303 -25.99 -25.30 -17.57
C ALA A 303 -26.24 -24.56 -16.24
N ALA A 304 -25.19 -24.29 -15.45
CA ALA A 304 -25.33 -23.57 -14.19
C ALA A 304 -25.69 -22.10 -14.43
N GLU A 305 -26.33 -21.45 -13.46
CA GLU A 305 -26.66 -20.03 -13.55
C GLU A 305 -25.46 -19.17 -13.12
N TRP A 306 -25.10 -18.20 -13.96
CA TRP A 306 -24.01 -17.27 -13.73
C TRP A 306 -24.50 -15.84 -13.89
N GLU A 307 -24.06 -14.98 -12.99
CA GLU A 307 -24.33 -13.54 -13.06
C GLU A 307 -23.04 -12.75 -13.32
N SER A 308 -23.15 -11.69 -14.13
CA SER A 308 -22.04 -10.75 -14.31
C SER A 308 -22.03 -9.74 -13.17
N ILE A 309 -20.89 -9.64 -12.51
CA ILE A 309 -20.64 -8.65 -11.47
C ILE A 309 -20.12 -7.37 -12.12
N ALA A 310 -20.82 -6.25 -11.92
CA ALA A 310 -20.45 -4.97 -12.49
C ALA A 310 -19.18 -4.41 -11.83
N ILE A 311 -18.11 -4.27 -12.59
CA ILE A 311 -16.84 -3.65 -12.16
C ILE A 311 -16.80 -2.19 -12.61
N ALA A 312 -16.45 -1.28 -11.70
CA ALA A 312 -16.13 0.10 -12.06
C ALA A 312 -14.74 0.14 -12.70
N GLY A 313 -14.68 0.58 -13.96
CA GLY A 313 -13.43 0.75 -14.70
C GLY A 313 -12.52 1.82 -14.10
N ALA A 314 -11.27 1.84 -14.56
CA ALA A 314 -10.26 2.72 -14.00
C ALA A 314 -10.60 4.20 -14.13
N ASP A 315 -11.22 4.61 -15.23
CA ASP A 315 -11.74 5.96 -15.45
C ASP A 315 -12.77 6.39 -14.40
N THR A 316 -13.70 5.49 -14.07
CA THR A 316 -14.77 5.73 -13.10
C THR A 316 -14.21 5.83 -11.69
N VAL A 317 -13.32 4.91 -11.31
CA VAL A 317 -12.67 4.93 -10.00
C VAL A 317 -11.78 6.17 -9.86
N ALA A 318 -11.02 6.56 -10.89
CA ALA A 318 -10.18 7.75 -10.85
C ALA A 318 -10.98 9.04 -10.56
N LEU A 319 -12.22 9.15 -11.03
CA LEU A 319 -13.11 10.27 -10.69
C LEU A 319 -13.60 10.26 -9.23
N ALA A 320 -13.67 9.08 -8.61
CA ALA A 320 -14.14 8.90 -7.24
C ALA A 320 -13.03 9.14 -6.20
N ILE A 321 -11.78 8.80 -6.52
CA ILE A 321 -10.60 8.96 -5.67
C ILE A 321 -9.64 10.02 -6.22
N ASP A 322 -10.18 11.13 -6.74
CA ASP A 322 -9.36 12.28 -7.09
C ASP A 322 -8.87 12.99 -5.82
N PRO A 323 -7.55 13.12 -5.59
CA PRO A 323 -7.02 13.63 -4.32
C PRO A 323 -7.43 15.07 -4.02
N GLU A 324 -7.50 15.95 -5.03
CA GLU A 324 -7.94 17.34 -4.84
C GLU A 324 -9.40 17.41 -4.38
N ARG A 325 -10.27 16.62 -5.02
CA ARG A 325 -11.67 16.46 -4.62
C ARG A 325 -11.79 15.84 -3.23
N CYS A 326 -11.04 14.78 -2.92
CA CYS A 326 -11.12 14.12 -1.62
C CYS A 326 -10.71 15.06 -0.48
N ILE A 327 -9.62 15.81 -0.67
CA ILE A 327 -9.13 16.79 0.31
C ILE A 327 -10.12 17.94 0.50
N SER A 328 -10.72 18.45 -0.59
CA SER A 328 -11.65 19.59 -0.53
C SER A 328 -13.03 19.21 0.02
N THR A 329 -13.48 17.97 -0.17
CA THR A 329 -14.78 17.48 0.30
C THR A 329 -14.71 16.67 1.60
N LEU A 330 -13.50 16.46 2.14
CA LEU A 330 -13.24 15.63 3.32
C LEU A 330 -13.77 14.20 3.14
N SER A 331 -13.53 13.61 1.97
CA SER A 331 -13.83 12.20 1.71
C SER A 331 -12.55 11.37 1.70
N SER A 332 -12.66 10.09 2.03
CA SER A 332 -11.54 9.16 1.89
C SER A 332 -11.15 8.98 0.43
N CYS A 333 -9.86 9.08 0.14
CA CYS A 333 -9.22 8.81 -1.15
C CYS A 333 -8.62 7.40 -1.21
N LEU A 334 -8.80 6.60 -0.14
CA LEU A 334 -8.42 5.19 -0.07
C LEU A 334 -6.92 4.94 -0.35
N GLY A 335 -6.05 5.91 -0.06
CA GLY A 335 -4.62 5.78 -0.31
C GLY A 335 -4.26 5.83 -1.80
N ASP A 336 -4.96 6.67 -2.57
CA ASP A 336 -4.65 6.91 -3.99
C ASP A 336 -3.16 7.20 -4.21
N ASN A 337 -2.67 6.91 -5.40
CA ASN A 337 -1.36 7.40 -5.82
C ASN A 337 -1.37 7.62 -7.33
N SER A 338 -0.54 8.56 -7.80
CA SER A 338 -0.52 8.93 -9.21
C SER A 338 0.10 7.86 -10.11
N ASP A 339 0.83 6.92 -9.53
CA ASP A 339 1.51 5.83 -10.22
C ASP A 339 0.75 4.49 -10.23
N ALA A 340 -0.52 4.47 -9.80
CA ALA A 340 -1.42 3.35 -10.08
C ALA A 340 -2.79 3.75 -10.67
N ALA A 341 -3.30 2.93 -11.59
CA ALA A 341 -4.69 2.93 -12.02
C ALA A 341 -5.45 1.81 -11.31
N TYR A 342 -6.68 2.08 -10.90
CA TYR A 342 -7.48 1.20 -10.05
C TYR A 342 -8.82 0.91 -10.70
N ALA A 343 -9.21 -0.34 -10.85
CA ALA A 343 -10.59 -0.74 -11.11
C ALA A 343 -11.11 -1.54 -9.90
N ALA A 344 -12.41 -1.50 -9.64
CA ALA A 344 -12.95 -2.20 -8.47
C ALA A 344 -14.43 -2.54 -8.63
N GLY A 345 -14.84 -3.64 -8.01
CA GLY A 345 -16.26 -3.99 -7.95
C GLY A 345 -16.59 -5.04 -6.89
N PRO A 346 -17.88 -5.26 -6.61
CA PRO A 346 -19.00 -4.78 -7.41
C PRO A 346 -19.22 -3.27 -7.24
N ILE A 347 -19.60 -2.57 -8.31
CA ILE A 347 -19.89 -1.13 -8.23
C ILE A 347 -21.01 -0.83 -7.23
N THR A 348 -21.91 -1.80 -7.03
CA THR A 348 -23.00 -1.74 -6.06
C THR A 348 -22.52 -1.64 -4.62
N ALA A 349 -21.32 -2.14 -4.28
CA ALA A 349 -20.72 -1.92 -2.96
C ALA A 349 -20.46 -0.44 -2.69
N PHE A 350 -20.04 0.33 -3.71
CA PHE A 350 -19.90 1.80 -3.61
C PHE A 350 -21.26 2.51 -3.50
N LEU A 351 -22.34 1.88 -3.95
CA LEU A 351 -23.71 2.41 -3.91
C LEU A 351 -24.50 1.93 -2.68
N GLY A 352 -23.87 1.18 -1.76
CA GLY A 352 -24.51 0.67 -0.55
C GLY A 352 -25.53 -0.44 -0.80
N ALA A 353 -25.39 -1.19 -1.90
CA ALA A 353 -26.23 -2.34 -2.25
C ALA A 353 -25.68 -3.67 -1.69
N GLU A 354 -26.30 -4.80 -2.07
CA GLU A 354 -26.08 -6.13 -1.48
C GLU A 354 -24.61 -6.56 -1.46
N ALA A 355 -24.29 -7.30 -0.39
CA ALA A 355 -22.97 -7.89 -0.15
C ALA A 355 -22.66 -8.97 -1.17
N LEU A 356 -21.48 -8.90 -1.80
CA LEU A 356 -20.95 -10.01 -2.57
C LEU A 356 -20.30 -11.01 -1.63
N THR A 357 -20.73 -12.27 -1.66
CA THR A 357 -20.20 -13.36 -0.81
C THR A 357 -19.74 -14.55 -1.67
N LEU A 358 -19.04 -15.51 -1.06
CA LEU A 358 -18.64 -16.78 -1.70
C LEU A 358 -18.98 -17.96 -0.78
N GLY A 359 -20.07 -18.66 -1.10
CA GLY A 359 -20.47 -19.93 -0.48
C GLY A 359 -19.55 -21.12 -0.86
N GLU A 360 -19.82 -22.29 -0.28
CA GLU A 360 -19.01 -23.51 -0.52
C GLU A 360 -19.15 -24.05 -1.95
N ASP A 361 -20.37 -24.04 -2.50
CA ASP A 361 -20.68 -24.50 -3.85
C ASP A 361 -20.65 -23.38 -4.91
N GLU A 362 -20.28 -22.17 -4.50
CA GLU A 362 -20.17 -21.00 -5.38
C GLU A 362 -18.74 -20.84 -5.91
N ALA A 363 -18.61 -20.04 -6.96
CA ALA A 363 -17.34 -19.72 -7.59
C ALA A 363 -17.38 -18.35 -8.23
N PHE A 364 -16.22 -17.74 -8.41
CA PHE A 364 -16.05 -16.64 -9.35
C PHE A 364 -15.20 -17.06 -10.53
N VAL A 365 -15.45 -16.46 -11.70
CA VAL A 365 -14.49 -16.41 -12.79
C VAL A 365 -14.08 -14.96 -12.99
N VAL A 366 -12.79 -14.67 -12.78
CA VAL A 366 -12.19 -13.34 -12.89
C VAL A 366 -11.32 -13.33 -14.14
N TYR A 367 -11.59 -12.44 -15.09
CA TYR A 367 -10.92 -12.42 -16.39
C TYR A 367 -10.78 -11.00 -16.92
N GLY A 368 -9.79 -10.79 -17.78
CA GLY A 368 -9.46 -9.46 -18.24
C GLY A 368 -8.20 -9.43 -19.09
N VAL A 369 -7.63 -8.22 -19.19
CA VAL A 369 -6.38 -7.97 -19.90
C VAL A 369 -5.23 -7.95 -18.90
N ASN A 370 -4.13 -8.60 -19.25
CA ASN A 370 -2.87 -8.45 -18.52
C ASN A 370 -2.21 -7.14 -18.98
N HIS A 371 -2.46 -6.04 -18.25
CA HIS A 371 -1.97 -4.70 -18.59
C HIS A 371 -0.44 -4.59 -18.67
N ALA A 372 0.30 -5.51 -18.04
CA ALA A 372 1.74 -5.57 -18.21
C ALA A 372 2.14 -6.20 -19.55
N ALA A 373 1.45 -7.27 -19.97
CA ALA A 373 1.68 -7.92 -21.27
C ALA A 373 1.29 -7.03 -22.48
N THR A 374 0.42 -6.04 -22.27
CA THR A 374 0.10 -5.02 -23.28
C THR A 374 1.14 -3.90 -23.35
N GLY A 375 2.05 -3.82 -22.38
CA GLY A 375 3.01 -2.73 -22.23
C GLY A 375 2.40 -1.45 -21.66
N LYS A 376 1.17 -1.49 -21.13
CA LYS A 376 0.55 -0.33 -20.49
C LYS A 376 1.06 -0.13 -19.07
N ALA A 377 1.40 -1.19 -18.35
CA ALA A 377 1.91 -1.14 -16.98
C ALA A 377 3.23 -1.90 -16.84
N GLU A 378 4.07 -1.53 -15.87
CA GLU A 378 5.25 -2.32 -15.51
C GLU A 378 4.87 -3.59 -14.75
N TYR A 379 3.81 -3.52 -13.96
CA TYR A 379 3.14 -4.69 -13.39
C TYR A 379 1.66 -4.42 -13.14
N SER A 380 0.87 -5.48 -13.12
CA SER A 380 -0.56 -5.43 -12.79
C SER A 380 -0.92 -6.53 -11.80
N ALA A 381 -1.95 -6.30 -11.00
CA ALA A 381 -2.43 -7.27 -10.03
C ALA A 381 -3.93 -7.17 -9.82
N ALA A 382 -4.53 -8.30 -9.50
CA ALA A 382 -5.90 -8.40 -9.02
C ALA A 382 -5.89 -8.98 -7.61
N ALA A 383 -6.88 -8.59 -6.81
CA ALA A 383 -7.04 -9.13 -5.48
C ALA A 383 -8.50 -9.18 -5.04
N VAL A 384 -8.81 -10.19 -4.22
CA VAL A 384 -10.05 -10.31 -3.47
C VAL A 384 -9.84 -9.67 -2.11
N TYR A 385 -10.80 -8.86 -1.69
CA TYR A 385 -10.76 -8.11 -0.44
C TYR A 385 -11.87 -8.54 0.51
N ALA A 386 -11.53 -8.74 1.78
CA ALA A 386 -12.51 -8.76 2.86
C ALA A 386 -13.04 -7.34 3.07
N GLN A 387 -14.33 -7.10 2.82
CA GLN A 387 -14.90 -5.75 2.80
C GLN A 387 -14.86 -5.08 4.18
N ALA A 388 -15.21 -5.81 5.23
CA ALA A 388 -15.32 -5.26 6.59
C ALA A 388 -14.00 -4.68 7.11
N LYS A 389 -12.87 -5.31 6.77
CA LYS A 389 -11.52 -4.88 7.17
C LYS A 389 -10.79 -4.13 6.05
N ARG A 390 -11.32 -4.10 4.81
CA ARG A 390 -10.60 -3.65 3.61
C ARG A 390 -9.23 -4.32 3.44
N ALA A 391 -9.17 -5.62 3.74
CA ALA A 391 -7.95 -6.42 3.70
C ALA A 391 -7.88 -7.22 2.41
N GLY A 392 -6.80 -7.13 1.65
CA GLY A 392 -6.57 -8.03 0.52
C GLY A 392 -6.22 -9.42 1.07
N VAL A 393 -6.96 -10.44 0.66
CA VAL A 393 -6.84 -11.80 1.23
C VAL A 393 -6.42 -12.86 0.22
N LEU A 394 -6.53 -12.54 -1.06
CA LEU A 394 -6.10 -13.37 -2.18
C LEU A 394 -5.66 -12.43 -3.29
N THR A 395 -4.53 -12.72 -3.94
CA THR A 395 -4.00 -11.89 -5.03
C THR A 395 -3.34 -12.76 -6.09
N PHE A 396 -3.37 -12.28 -7.33
CA PHE A 396 -2.57 -12.77 -8.43
C PHE A 396 -2.06 -11.58 -9.24
N ASN A 397 -0.89 -11.71 -9.85
CA ASN A 397 -0.21 -10.65 -10.58
C ASN A 397 0.00 -11.01 -12.05
N ASP A 398 0.61 -10.09 -12.80
CA ASP A 398 0.86 -10.23 -14.22
C ASP A 398 1.67 -11.47 -14.62
N ALA A 399 2.55 -11.97 -13.75
CA ALA A 399 3.29 -13.21 -14.01
C ALA A 399 2.38 -14.42 -13.87
N ASP A 400 1.47 -14.43 -12.88
CA ASP A 400 0.47 -15.50 -12.70
C ASP A 400 -0.52 -15.52 -13.87
N MET A 401 -0.89 -14.34 -14.39
CA MET A 401 -1.85 -14.17 -15.48
C MET A 401 -1.44 -14.86 -16.79
N VAL A 402 -0.13 -15.02 -17.05
CA VAL A 402 0.39 -15.59 -18.30
C VAL A 402 -0.11 -17.03 -18.50
N GLY A 403 -0.72 -17.29 -19.65
CA GLY A 403 -1.22 -18.61 -20.02
C GLY A 403 -2.52 -19.03 -19.32
N SER A 404 -3.02 -18.27 -18.34
CA SER A 404 -4.25 -18.62 -17.60
C SER A 404 -5.50 -18.65 -18.50
N ALA A 405 -5.55 -17.82 -19.56
CA ALA A 405 -6.65 -17.82 -20.53
C ALA A 405 -6.60 -18.98 -21.54
N ALA A 406 -5.47 -19.70 -21.66
CA ALA A 406 -5.27 -20.71 -22.69
C ALA A 406 -6.20 -21.92 -22.56
N ARG A 407 -6.72 -22.21 -21.36
CA ARG A 407 -7.74 -23.25 -21.18
C ARG A 407 -9.06 -22.94 -21.90
N TYR A 408 -9.34 -21.66 -22.18
CA TYR A 408 -10.55 -21.20 -22.87
C TYR A 408 -10.27 -20.88 -24.34
N LEU A 409 -9.09 -20.30 -24.63
CA LEU A 409 -8.70 -19.83 -25.97
C LEU A 409 -7.28 -20.31 -26.35
N PRO A 410 -7.02 -21.62 -26.49
CA PRO A 410 -5.67 -22.16 -26.62
C PRO A 410 -4.90 -21.70 -27.87
N ASP A 411 -5.60 -21.42 -28.97
CA ASP A 411 -5.01 -21.04 -30.25
C ASP A 411 -5.16 -19.53 -30.58
N HIS A 412 -5.63 -18.72 -29.63
CA HIS A 412 -5.89 -17.30 -29.89
C HIS A 412 -4.58 -16.48 -29.87
N PRO A 413 -4.32 -15.62 -30.88
CA PRO A 413 -3.04 -14.91 -31.01
C PRO A 413 -2.72 -13.95 -29.86
N ASP A 414 -3.74 -13.42 -29.19
CA ASP A 414 -3.59 -12.54 -28.01
C ASP A 414 -3.78 -13.26 -26.67
N VAL A 415 -3.77 -14.59 -26.62
CA VAL A 415 -4.05 -15.35 -25.38
C VAL A 415 -3.13 -14.96 -24.21
N ASP A 416 -1.87 -14.63 -24.48
CA ASP A 416 -0.89 -14.22 -23.46
C ASP A 416 -1.13 -12.79 -22.93
N LYS A 417 -2.00 -12.00 -23.57
CA LYS A 417 -2.43 -10.68 -23.10
C LYS A 417 -3.75 -10.75 -22.32
N LEU A 418 -4.36 -11.92 -22.25
CA LEU A 418 -5.61 -12.14 -21.53
C LEU A 418 -5.35 -13.04 -20.33
N PHE A 419 -6.21 -12.93 -19.32
CA PHE A 419 -6.17 -13.83 -18.17
C PHE A 419 -7.56 -14.31 -17.78
N ALA A 420 -7.63 -15.47 -17.15
CA ALA A 420 -8.84 -16.01 -16.54
C ALA A 420 -8.52 -16.93 -15.37
N PHE A 421 -9.09 -16.64 -14.20
CA PHE A 421 -8.94 -17.45 -12.99
C PHE A 421 -10.30 -17.81 -12.42
N GLU A 422 -10.41 -19.02 -11.90
CA GLU A 422 -11.54 -19.44 -11.09
C GLU A 422 -11.20 -19.23 -9.61
N VAL A 423 -12.10 -18.65 -8.80
CA VAL A 423 -11.91 -18.48 -7.35
C VAL A 423 -12.94 -19.32 -6.62
N ARG A 424 -12.51 -20.23 -5.74
CA ARG A 424 -13.37 -21.18 -5.01
C ARG A 424 -12.93 -21.36 -3.57
N ARG A 425 -13.77 -22.03 -2.77
CA ARG A 425 -13.42 -22.53 -1.43
C ARG A 425 -12.61 -23.83 -1.48
N ASP A 426 -12.81 -24.63 -2.51
CA ASP A 426 -12.08 -25.88 -2.77
C ASP A 426 -11.76 -25.96 -4.27
N CYS A 427 -10.46 -26.03 -4.58
CA CYS A 427 -9.99 -26.15 -5.96
C CYS A 427 -9.80 -27.61 -6.42
N SER A 428 -10.23 -28.59 -5.62
CA SER A 428 -10.14 -30.02 -5.96
C SER A 428 -10.86 -30.32 -7.27
N GLY A 429 -10.10 -30.70 -8.31
CA GLY A 429 -10.63 -30.99 -9.64
C GLY A 429 -10.81 -29.76 -10.54
N HIS A 430 -10.38 -28.58 -10.11
CA HIS A 430 -10.45 -27.33 -10.87
C HIS A 430 -9.05 -26.82 -11.23
N GLU A 431 -8.63 -27.05 -12.49
CA GLU A 431 -7.32 -26.60 -12.97
C GLU A 431 -7.24 -25.07 -13.07
N GLY A 432 -6.15 -24.46 -12.58
CA GLY A 432 -5.98 -23.00 -12.59
C GLY A 432 -6.92 -22.25 -11.65
N CYS A 433 -7.42 -22.92 -10.61
CA CYS A 433 -8.25 -22.35 -9.56
C CYS A 433 -7.40 -21.72 -8.43
N LEU A 434 -7.89 -20.62 -7.88
CA LEU A 434 -7.35 -19.92 -6.72
C LEU A 434 -8.27 -20.15 -5.51
N GLU A 435 -7.70 -20.68 -4.43
CA GLU A 435 -8.47 -21.04 -3.23
C GLU A 435 -8.60 -19.83 -2.29
N LEU A 436 -9.82 -19.51 -1.88
CA LEU A 436 -10.13 -18.44 -0.93
C LEU A 436 -10.42 -19.00 0.46
N SER A 437 -9.47 -18.82 1.37
CA SER A 437 -9.58 -19.20 2.78
C SER A 437 -10.75 -18.53 3.50
N THR A 438 -11.31 -19.21 4.50
CA THR A 438 -12.29 -18.65 5.45
C THR A 438 -11.65 -18.04 6.70
N GLY A 439 -10.39 -18.38 7.00
CA GLY A 439 -9.62 -17.80 8.10
C GLY A 439 -8.67 -16.72 7.63
N PHE A 440 -8.42 -15.69 8.45
CA PHE A 440 -7.55 -14.57 8.10
C PHE A 440 -6.11 -15.04 7.78
N PRO A 441 -5.52 -14.65 6.63
CA PRO A 441 -6.12 -13.83 5.56
C PRO A 441 -7.15 -14.64 4.74
N GLY A 442 -8.41 -14.20 4.78
CA GLY A 442 -9.55 -14.90 4.19
C GLY A 442 -10.86 -14.15 4.44
N VAL A 443 -11.95 -14.68 3.89
CA VAL A 443 -13.31 -14.13 4.02
C VAL A 443 -14.24 -15.25 4.44
N GLY A 444 -14.99 -15.09 5.52
CA GLY A 444 -16.01 -16.05 5.96
C GLY A 444 -17.10 -16.26 4.90
N LEU A 445 -17.90 -17.32 5.03
CA LEU A 445 -18.94 -17.65 4.03
C LEU A 445 -20.03 -16.55 3.93
N ASP A 446 -20.38 -15.94 5.08
CA ASP A 446 -21.38 -14.87 5.18
C ASP A 446 -20.75 -13.46 5.14
N GLU A 447 -19.43 -13.36 4.95
CA GLU A 447 -18.72 -12.09 4.94
C GLU A 447 -18.65 -11.50 3.53
N SER A 448 -18.88 -10.20 3.43
CA SER A 448 -18.81 -9.50 2.16
C SER A 448 -17.37 -9.37 1.67
N LEU A 449 -17.20 -9.50 0.36
CA LEU A 449 -15.96 -9.27 -0.36
C LEU A 449 -16.13 -8.31 -1.53
N PHE A 450 -15.00 -7.87 -2.08
CA PHE A 450 -14.96 -7.12 -3.32
C PHE A 450 -13.65 -7.42 -4.07
N PHE A 451 -13.59 -7.09 -5.35
CA PHE A 451 -12.42 -7.20 -6.20
C PHE A 451 -11.79 -5.83 -6.42
N MET A 452 -10.47 -5.77 -6.40
CA MET A 452 -9.70 -4.60 -6.84
C MET A 452 -8.63 -5.04 -7.82
N PHE A 453 -8.50 -4.27 -8.88
CA PHE A 453 -7.52 -4.45 -9.94
C PHE A 453 -6.63 -3.22 -10.01
N ARG A 454 -5.35 -3.44 -10.30
CA ARG A 454 -4.35 -2.39 -10.25
C ARG A 454 -3.37 -2.53 -11.40
N ALA A 455 -3.05 -1.41 -12.03
CA ALA A 455 -2.01 -1.30 -13.05
C ALA A 455 -1.04 -0.19 -12.63
N TYR A 456 0.22 -0.56 -12.39
CA TYR A 456 1.24 0.33 -11.85
C TYR A 456 2.24 0.75 -12.90
N VAL A 457 2.58 2.04 -12.88
CA VAL A 457 3.64 2.68 -13.68
C VAL A 457 3.53 2.39 -15.18
N ASN A 458 3.15 3.39 -15.96
CA ASN A 458 3.20 3.27 -17.41
C ASN A 458 4.66 3.26 -17.88
N PRO A 459 5.12 2.22 -18.61
CA PRO A 459 6.49 2.16 -19.09
C PRO A 459 6.96 3.43 -19.80
N GLY A 460 8.04 4.03 -19.28
CA GLY A 460 8.59 5.29 -19.80
C GLY A 460 8.01 6.55 -19.16
N LEU A 461 7.01 6.42 -18.28
CA LEU A 461 6.50 7.46 -17.40
C LEU A 461 6.78 7.08 -15.94
N ALA A 462 6.80 8.07 -15.05
CA ALA A 462 6.87 7.82 -13.60
C ALA A 462 5.48 7.77 -12.94
N VAL A 463 4.41 7.75 -13.75
CA VAL A 463 3.01 7.71 -13.30
C VAL A 463 2.26 6.60 -14.01
N SER A 464 1.04 6.33 -13.58
CA SER A 464 0.22 5.21 -14.06
C SER A 464 -0.22 5.35 -15.51
N PRO A 465 -0.75 4.24 -16.09
CA PRO A 465 -1.49 4.33 -17.33
C PRO A 465 -2.65 5.33 -17.20
N GLY A 466 -3.06 5.89 -18.33
CA GLY A 466 -4.27 6.71 -18.38
C GLY A 466 -5.46 5.84 -17.97
N PRO A 467 -6.30 6.26 -17.00
CA PRO A 467 -7.43 5.44 -16.55
C PRO A 467 -8.39 5.01 -17.68
N GLY A 468 -8.59 5.86 -18.69
CA GLY A 468 -9.39 5.55 -19.87
C GLY A 468 -8.65 4.77 -20.97
N GLU A 469 -7.38 4.42 -20.77
CA GLU A 469 -6.55 3.65 -21.72
C GLU A 469 -6.64 2.14 -21.48
N LEU A 470 -7.14 1.72 -20.32
CA LEU A 470 -7.19 0.33 -19.86
C LEU A 470 -8.55 -0.32 -20.15
N ARG A 471 -8.54 -1.63 -20.46
CA ARG A 471 -9.76 -2.44 -20.50
C ARG A 471 -10.18 -2.85 -19.09
N THR A 472 -11.43 -2.59 -18.75
CA THR A 472 -12.02 -3.03 -17.46
C THR A 472 -12.08 -4.55 -17.37
N GLU A 473 -11.65 -5.07 -16.24
CA GLU A 473 -11.74 -6.47 -15.86
C GLU A 473 -13.19 -6.89 -15.61
N ARG A 474 -13.46 -8.18 -15.76
CA ARG A 474 -14.79 -8.76 -15.66
C ARG A 474 -14.80 -9.89 -14.65
N VAL A 475 -15.94 -10.02 -13.97
CA VAL A 475 -16.16 -11.06 -12.96
C VAL A 475 -17.52 -11.69 -13.20
N LEU A 476 -17.56 -13.02 -13.28
CA LEU A 476 -18.78 -13.81 -13.22
C LEU A 476 -18.88 -14.47 -11.85
N LYS A 477 -20.10 -14.55 -11.29
CA LYS A 477 -20.39 -15.34 -10.09
C LYS A 477 -21.28 -16.53 -10.46
N LEU A 478 -20.90 -17.72 -10.03
CA LEU A 478 -21.76 -18.90 -10.02
C LEU A 478 -22.78 -18.76 -8.90
N LEU A 479 -24.06 -18.80 -9.26
CA LEU A 479 -25.13 -18.85 -8.27
C LEU A 479 -25.29 -20.28 -7.77
N SER A 480 -25.48 -20.42 -6.46
CA SER A 480 -25.87 -21.70 -5.87
C SER A 480 -27.15 -22.20 -6.55
N PRO A 481 -27.23 -23.48 -6.99
CA PRO A 481 -28.40 -24.03 -7.66
C PRO A 481 -29.66 -24.13 -6.80
#